data_AF-A0AAI8YEE3-F1
#
_entry.id   AF-A0AAI8YEE3-F1
#
_cell.length_a   1.000
_cell.length_b   1.000
_cell.length_c   1.000
_cell.angle_alpha   90.00
_cell.angle_beta   90.00
_cell.angle_gamma   90.00
#
_symmetry.space_group_name_H-M   'P 1'
#
loop_
_entity.id
_entity.type
_entity.pdbx_description
1 polymer ?
#
loop_
_entity_poly.entity_id
_entity_poly.type
_entity_poly.pdbx_seq_one_letter_code
_entity_poly.pdbx_strand_id
1 'polypeptide(L)'
;MSSSQASADTRADSEPPPKRHQPDLPSTSPRALMRASSDIGPRTTSEQKSLITVAFLDVHGFTYESLELRAPKPPTSVLHLEPPDLVTPSLQKLARALEIPKRFRPKEQKRDLRPFERGHWLLDCSSWEPQLRRDAWAYLANYIGTGVAGWGIWCKRDPEFQWLRTYCFGGVAAHIYLLLYLASQRTILYTGSTWVDGDRIEVITMGARDKQ
;
A
#
# COMPACT_ATOMS: atom_id res chain seq x y z
N MET A 1 54.29 -48.19 44.25
CA MET A 1 53.69 -46.86 44.07
C MET A 1 53.38 -46.74 42.59
N SER A 2 52.10 -46.83 42.25
CA SER A 2 51.60 -47.08 40.89
C SER A 2 51.35 -45.80 40.09
N SER A 3 51.70 -45.92 38.81
CA SER A 3 51.00 -45.53 37.58
C SER A 3 50.57 -44.09 37.30
N SER A 4 51.09 -43.63 36.16
CA SER A 4 50.62 -42.55 35.29
C SER A 4 49.22 -42.83 34.72
N GLN A 5 48.40 -41.78 34.55
CA GLN A 5 47.38 -41.75 33.50
C GLN A 5 47.01 -40.31 33.11
N ALA A 6 46.92 -40.10 31.79
CA ALA A 6 46.48 -38.89 31.13
C ALA A 6 44.98 -38.68 31.27
N SER A 7 44.54 -37.43 31.45
CA SER A 7 43.14 -37.02 31.38
C SER A 7 42.87 -36.29 30.06
N ALA A 8 41.86 -36.82 29.36
CA ALA A 8 41.34 -36.37 28.08
C ALA A 8 40.45 -35.12 28.19
N ASP A 9 40.40 -34.39 27.07
CA ASP A 9 39.32 -33.54 26.56
C ASP A 9 38.23 -33.08 27.54
N THR A 10 38.21 -31.77 27.83
CA THR A 10 36.97 -31.09 28.22
C THR A 10 36.59 -30.08 27.16
N ARG A 11 35.61 -30.52 26.36
CA ARG A 11 34.85 -29.81 25.34
C ARG A 11 34.27 -28.51 25.92
N ALA A 12 34.36 -27.43 25.15
CA ALA A 12 33.68 -26.18 25.41
C ALA A 12 32.15 -26.41 25.45
N ASP A 13 31.50 -26.03 26.54
CA ASP A 13 30.04 -25.88 26.59
C ASP A 13 29.75 -24.39 26.85
N SER A 14 29.15 -23.73 25.85
CA SER A 14 28.78 -22.32 25.91
C SER A 14 27.38 -22.19 26.49
N GLU A 15 27.24 -21.46 27.59
CA GLU A 15 25.95 -21.08 28.17
C GLU A 15 25.18 -20.15 27.20
N PRO A 16 23.90 -20.40 26.90
CA PRO A 16 23.15 -19.54 25.99
C PRO A 16 22.75 -18.22 26.68
N PRO A 17 22.76 -17.08 25.96
CA PRO A 17 22.45 -15.78 26.56
C PRO A 17 20.95 -15.70 26.95
N PRO A 18 20.62 -14.94 28.00
CA PRO A 18 19.25 -14.82 28.48
C PRO A 18 18.34 -14.18 27.43
N LYS A 19 17.15 -14.75 27.28
CA LYS A 19 16.11 -14.29 26.35
C LYS A 19 15.70 -12.86 26.70
N ARG A 20 15.99 -11.92 25.81
CA ARG A 20 15.39 -10.57 25.83
C ARG A 20 13.88 -10.71 25.68
N HIS A 21 13.13 -10.28 26.69
CA HIS A 21 11.71 -10.00 26.55
C HIS A 21 11.52 -8.91 25.49
N GLN A 22 10.99 -9.30 24.32
CA GLN A 22 10.42 -8.33 23.39
C GLN A 22 9.11 -7.83 23.98
N PRO A 23 8.89 -6.51 24.10
CA PRO A 23 7.56 -6.01 24.37
C PRO A 23 6.65 -6.37 23.19
N ASP A 24 5.49 -6.95 23.49
CA ASP A 24 4.46 -7.31 22.52
C ASP A 24 4.07 -6.08 21.68
N LEU A 25 4.52 -6.06 20.42
CA LEU A 25 3.96 -5.19 19.40
C LEU A 25 2.53 -5.67 19.11
N PRO A 26 1.52 -4.80 19.12
CA PRO A 26 0.16 -5.20 18.76
C PRO A 26 0.18 -5.74 17.33
N SER A 27 -0.21 -7.01 17.19
CA SER A 27 -0.38 -7.73 15.93
C SER A 27 -1.37 -7.00 15.01
N THR A 28 -0.89 -5.99 14.29
CA THR A 28 -1.64 -5.30 13.24
C THR A 28 -1.42 -6.09 11.96
N SER A 29 -2.10 -7.23 11.86
CA SER A 29 -1.86 -8.18 10.78
C SER A 29 -2.27 -7.59 9.42
N PRO A 30 -1.40 -7.59 8.40
CA PRO A 30 -1.76 -7.29 7.01
C PRO A 30 -2.93 -8.15 6.48
N ARG A 31 -3.26 -9.25 7.17
CA ARG A 31 -4.42 -10.10 6.86
C ARG A 31 -5.75 -9.35 6.93
N ALA A 32 -5.92 -8.32 7.78
CA ALA A 32 -7.18 -7.57 7.81
C ALA A 32 -7.38 -6.72 6.54
N LEU A 33 -6.32 -6.03 6.10
CA LEU A 33 -6.31 -5.25 4.86
C LEU A 33 -6.36 -6.14 3.60
N MET A 34 -5.79 -7.36 3.68
CA MET A 34 -5.89 -8.36 2.61
C MET A 34 -7.25 -9.08 2.57
N ARG A 35 -7.94 -9.29 3.70
CA ARG A 35 -9.29 -9.86 3.71
C ARG A 35 -10.29 -8.99 2.94
N ALA A 36 -10.15 -7.67 3.02
CA ALA A 36 -10.91 -6.75 2.17
C ALA A 36 -10.68 -6.99 0.65
N SER A 37 -9.58 -7.63 0.25
CA SER A 37 -9.30 -8.02 -1.15
C SER A 37 -9.92 -9.37 -1.54
N SER A 38 -10.29 -10.23 -0.58
CA SER A 38 -10.85 -11.57 -0.83
C SER A 38 -12.36 -11.54 -1.09
N ASP A 39 -13.11 -10.59 -0.51
CA ASP A 39 -14.57 -10.48 -0.66
C ASP A 39 -15.01 -9.97 -2.05
N ILE A 40 -14.10 -9.96 -3.02
CA ILE A 40 -14.28 -9.28 -4.28
C ILE A 40 -14.10 -10.18 -5.52
N GLY A 41 -14.55 -11.44 -5.43
CA GLY A 41 -14.80 -12.32 -6.58
C GLY A 41 -16.00 -11.89 -7.44
N PRO A 42 -16.27 -12.58 -8.58
CA PRO A 42 -17.45 -12.31 -9.42
C PRO A 42 -18.72 -12.64 -8.64
N ARG A 43 -19.62 -11.66 -8.48
CA ARG A 43 -20.91 -11.84 -7.80
C ARG A 43 -21.85 -12.71 -8.63
N THR A 44 -22.25 -13.86 -8.11
CA THR A 44 -23.49 -14.53 -8.50
C THR A 44 -24.63 -14.00 -7.62
N THR A 45 -25.67 -13.47 -8.27
CA THR A 45 -27.06 -13.28 -7.81
C THR A 45 -27.32 -12.59 -6.47
N SER A 46 -27.85 -11.35 -6.57
CA SER A 46 -28.88 -10.76 -5.69
C SER A 46 -28.79 -11.02 -4.18
N GLU A 47 -27.80 -10.47 -3.49
CA GLU A 47 -27.90 -10.14 -2.06
C GLU A 47 -27.15 -8.84 -1.74
N GLN A 48 -27.63 -8.14 -0.72
CA GLN A 48 -27.35 -6.75 -0.32
C GLN A 48 -25.89 -6.30 -0.57
N LYS A 49 -25.70 -5.12 -1.18
CA LYS A 49 -24.41 -4.40 -1.09
C LYS A 49 -24.18 -4.07 0.38
N SER A 50 -23.51 -4.96 1.13
CA SER A 50 -22.90 -4.56 2.39
C SER A 50 -21.92 -3.44 2.05
N LEU A 51 -22.21 -2.24 2.54
CA LEU A 51 -21.26 -1.14 2.49
C LEU A 51 -20.05 -1.61 3.30
N ILE A 52 -18.88 -1.76 2.65
CA ILE A 52 -17.64 -2.05 3.36
C ILE A 52 -17.28 -0.77 4.12
N THR A 53 -17.77 -0.63 5.34
CA THR A 53 -17.35 0.46 6.23
C THR A 53 -15.92 0.19 6.66
N VAL A 54 -15.00 1.07 6.30
CA VAL A 54 -13.58 0.92 6.67
C VAL A 54 -13.33 1.65 7.98
N ALA A 55 -12.95 0.90 9.03
CA ALA A 55 -12.59 1.50 10.32
C ALA A 55 -11.31 2.35 10.18
N PHE A 56 -11.33 3.53 10.80
CA PHE A 56 -10.20 4.44 10.88
C PHE A 56 -9.32 4.03 12.07
N LEU A 57 -8.01 3.82 11.87
CA LEU A 57 -7.14 3.25 12.92
C LEU A 57 -6.30 4.33 13.61
N ASP A 58 -6.57 4.64 14.87
CA ASP A 58 -5.88 5.73 15.61
C ASP A 58 -4.34 5.69 15.55
N VAL A 59 -3.74 4.50 15.38
CA VAL A 59 -2.29 4.27 15.28
C VAL A 59 -1.58 5.10 14.22
N HIS A 60 -2.26 5.51 13.14
CA HIS A 60 -1.64 6.33 12.10
C HIS A 60 -1.63 7.84 12.40
N GLY A 61 -2.36 8.30 13.44
CA GLY A 61 -2.37 9.70 13.87
C GLY A 61 -3.11 10.71 12.96
N PHE A 62 -3.85 10.26 11.95
CA PHE A 62 -4.71 11.10 11.12
C PHE A 62 -6.14 11.21 11.68
N THR A 63 -6.98 11.99 11.01
CA THR A 63 -8.44 12.03 11.19
C THR A 63 -9.14 12.14 9.83
N TYR A 64 -10.48 12.10 9.80
CA TYR A 64 -11.25 12.30 8.56
C TYR A 64 -11.09 13.72 7.99
N GLU A 65 -10.83 14.70 8.85
CA GLU A 65 -10.63 16.12 8.52
C GLU A 65 -9.23 16.39 7.94
N SER A 66 -8.30 15.44 8.10
CA SER A 66 -6.97 15.55 7.51
C SER A 66 -7.07 15.66 5.99
N LEU A 67 -6.32 16.61 5.41
CA LEU A 67 -6.25 16.81 3.96
C LEU A 67 -5.02 16.17 3.33
N GLU A 68 -4.05 15.76 4.14
CA GLU A 68 -2.83 15.07 3.72
C GLU A 68 -2.61 13.82 4.56
N LEU A 69 -2.21 12.73 3.91
CA LEU A 69 -1.77 11.50 4.57
C LEU A 69 -0.30 11.29 4.21
N ARG A 70 0.58 11.33 5.21
CA ARG A 70 2.02 11.13 5.02
C ARG A 70 2.42 9.76 5.56
N ALA A 71 3.20 9.01 4.77
CA ALA A 71 3.80 7.80 5.27
C ALA A 71 4.87 8.10 6.34
N PRO A 72 5.17 7.13 7.23
CA PRO A 72 6.33 7.21 8.12
C PRO A 72 7.62 7.47 7.34
N LYS A 73 8.56 8.15 7.99
CA LYS A 73 9.88 8.42 7.41
C LYS A 73 10.61 7.10 7.10
N PRO A 74 11.38 7.04 6.00
CA PRO A 74 12.21 5.87 5.75
C PRO A 74 13.23 5.66 6.88
N PRO A 75 13.67 4.41 7.12
CA PRO A 75 14.85 4.17 7.93
C PRO A 75 16.06 4.89 7.34
N THR A 76 16.88 5.52 8.20
CA THR A 76 18.16 6.06 7.78
C THR A 76 19.07 4.90 7.38
N SER A 77 19.59 4.95 6.15
CA SER A 77 20.46 3.92 5.60
C SER A 77 21.47 4.54 4.65
N VAL A 78 22.62 3.89 4.51
CA VAL A 78 23.64 4.18 3.49
C VAL A 78 23.62 3.15 2.36
N LEU A 79 22.72 2.18 2.42
CA LEU A 79 22.56 1.18 1.38
C LEU A 79 22.09 1.87 0.09
N HIS A 80 22.61 1.39 -1.03
CA HIS A 80 22.12 1.80 -2.34
C HIS A 80 20.67 1.35 -2.50
N LEU A 81 19.82 2.24 -3.00
CA LEU A 81 18.41 1.98 -3.21
C LEU A 81 18.20 1.51 -4.64
N GLU A 82 17.69 0.28 -4.80
CA GLU A 82 17.34 -0.29 -6.10
C GLU A 82 15.83 -0.18 -6.38
N PRO A 83 15.39 -0.16 -7.65
CA PRO A 83 13.98 -0.08 -8.01
C PRO A 83 13.05 -1.07 -7.27
N PRO A 84 13.41 -2.36 -7.07
CA PRO A 84 12.57 -3.30 -6.34
C PRO A 84 12.37 -2.94 -4.86
N ASP A 85 13.29 -2.21 -4.24
CA ASP A 85 13.22 -1.82 -2.83
C ASP A 85 12.07 -0.83 -2.55
N LEU A 86 11.56 -0.18 -3.60
CA LEU A 86 10.37 0.67 -3.52
C LEU A 86 9.08 -0.15 -3.31
N VAL A 87 9.07 -1.43 -3.69
CA VAL A 87 7.88 -2.31 -3.61
C VAL A 87 7.86 -2.99 -2.25
N THR A 88 6.97 -2.56 -1.36
CA THR A 88 6.81 -3.24 -0.05
C THR A 88 6.29 -4.68 -0.23
N PRO A 89 6.57 -5.59 0.73
CA PRO A 89 6.00 -6.94 0.69
C PRO A 89 4.46 -6.95 0.57
N SER A 90 3.79 -5.95 1.14
CA SER A 90 2.33 -5.81 1.06
C SER A 90 1.87 -5.38 -0.33
N LEU A 91 2.55 -4.42 -0.97
CA LEU A 91 2.27 -4.06 -2.37
C LEU A 91 2.54 -5.23 -3.31
N GLN A 92 3.60 -5.99 -3.09
CA GLN A 92 3.90 -7.18 -3.89
C GLN A 92 2.82 -8.26 -3.74
N LYS A 93 2.33 -8.50 -2.52
CA LYS A 93 1.21 -9.41 -2.26
C LYS A 93 -0.07 -8.94 -2.95
N LEU A 94 -0.37 -7.63 -2.87
CA LEU A 94 -1.51 -7.01 -3.55
C LEU A 94 -1.44 -7.21 -5.06
N ALA A 95 -0.27 -6.94 -5.67
CA ALA A 95 -0.05 -7.10 -7.10
C ALA A 95 -0.22 -8.54 -7.60
N ARG A 96 0.19 -9.52 -6.78
CA ARG A 96 -0.05 -10.96 -7.06
C ARG A 96 -1.53 -11.30 -6.94
N ALA A 97 -2.19 -10.88 -5.85
CA ALA A 97 -3.59 -11.21 -5.57
C ALA A 97 -4.56 -10.63 -6.60
N LEU A 98 -4.31 -9.39 -7.06
CA LEU A 98 -5.14 -8.73 -8.07
C LEU A 98 -4.69 -8.99 -9.50
N GLU A 99 -3.58 -9.72 -9.68
CA GLU A 99 -2.94 -9.97 -10.97
C GLU A 99 -2.73 -8.67 -11.76
N ILE A 100 -1.65 -7.94 -11.45
CA ILE A 100 -1.39 -6.61 -11.99
C ILE A 100 -1.63 -6.47 -13.52
N PRO A 101 -1.25 -7.41 -14.41
CA PRO A 101 -1.48 -7.27 -15.86
C PRO A 101 -2.96 -7.38 -16.27
N LYS A 102 -3.83 -7.92 -15.41
CA LYS A 102 -5.28 -8.00 -15.64
C LYS A 102 -5.99 -6.69 -15.26
N ARG A 103 -5.46 -5.93 -14.30
CA ARG A 103 -6.14 -4.75 -13.72
C ARG A 103 -5.50 -3.44 -14.11
N PHE A 104 -4.18 -3.42 -14.26
CA PHE A 104 -3.44 -2.27 -14.75
C PHE A 104 -3.28 -2.38 -16.26
N ARG A 105 -4.25 -1.81 -16.99
CA ARG A 105 -4.25 -1.73 -18.46
C ARG A 105 -4.51 -0.28 -18.87
N PRO A 106 -3.45 0.55 -18.96
CA PRO A 106 -3.58 1.91 -19.44
C PRO A 106 -4.28 1.97 -20.81
N LYS A 107 -5.15 2.96 -20.97
CA LYS A 107 -5.69 3.33 -22.29
C LYS A 107 -4.60 3.95 -23.14
N GLU A 108 -3.74 4.74 -22.51
CA GLU A 108 -2.61 5.43 -23.13
C GLU A 108 -1.45 5.48 -22.15
N GLN A 109 -0.24 5.30 -22.66
CA GLN A 109 1.00 5.56 -21.95
C GLN A 109 2.00 6.22 -22.91
N LYS A 110 2.36 7.47 -22.65
CA LYS A 110 3.18 8.28 -23.57
C LYS A 110 4.64 7.85 -23.61
N ARG A 111 5.15 7.32 -22.50
CA ARG A 111 6.53 6.85 -22.33
C ARG A 111 6.62 5.87 -21.17
N ASP A 112 7.73 5.16 -21.09
CA ASP A 112 8.06 4.38 -19.90
C ASP A 112 8.35 5.29 -18.71
N LEU A 113 7.99 4.80 -17.52
CA LEU A 113 8.31 5.48 -16.27
C LEU A 113 9.70 5.10 -15.79
N ARG A 114 10.49 6.10 -15.41
CA ARG A 114 11.77 5.89 -14.70
C ARG A 114 11.45 5.44 -13.27
N PRO A 115 12.12 4.41 -12.73
CA PRO A 115 11.77 3.88 -11.41
C PRO A 115 11.71 4.90 -10.29
N PHE A 116 12.68 5.83 -10.25
CA PHE A 116 12.81 6.84 -9.20
C PHE A 116 12.24 8.21 -9.54
N GLU A 117 11.58 8.38 -10.71
CA GLU A 117 10.93 9.66 -10.97
C GLU A 117 9.69 9.83 -10.10
N ARG A 118 9.40 11.07 -9.72
CA ARG A 118 8.24 11.42 -8.91
C ARG A 118 7.06 11.76 -9.81
N GLY A 119 5.89 11.36 -9.34
CA GLY A 119 4.62 11.80 -9.90
C GLY A 119 3.48 11.46 -8.95
N HIS A 120 2.26 11.53 -9.46
CA HIS A 120 1.07 11.21 -8.70
C HIS A 120 -0.05 10.69 -9.57
N TRP A 121 -0.85 9.78 -9.02
CA TRP A 121 -2.18 9.52 -9.54
C TRP A 121 -3.10 10.69 -9.21
N LEU A 122 -3.86 11.16 -10.19
CA LEU A 122 -4.95 12.12 -10.06
C LEU A 122 -6.28 11.43 -10.34
N LEU A 123 -7.18 11.50 -9.36
CA LEU A 123 -8.52 10.94 -9.44
C LEU A 123 -9.55 12.07 -9.36
N ASP A 124 -10.58 11.98 -10.20
CA ASP A 124 -11.83 12.72 -10.04
C ASP A 124 -12.75 11.95 -9.08
N CYS A 125 -13.03 12.57 -7.95
CA CYS A 125 -13.90 12.06 -6.89
C CYS A 125 -15.24 12.81 -6.82
N SER A 126 -15.48 13.79 -7.71
CA SER A 126 -16.67 14.64 -7.70
C SER A 126 -17.99 13.86 -7.82
N SER A 127 -17.98 12.76 -8.56
CA SER A 127 -19.14 11.88 -8.72
C SER A 127 -19.24 10.76 -7.68
N TRP A 128 -18.30 10.68 -6.73
CA TRP A 128 -18.30 9.62 -5.71
C TRP A 128 -19.33 9.91 -4.63
N GLU A 129 -20.03 8.87 -4.16
CA GLU A 129 -20.92 9.01 -3.02
C GLU A 129 -20.17 9.42 -1.75
N PRO A 130 -20.78 10.21 -0.85
CA PRO A 130 -20.12 10.68 0.37
C PRO A 130 -19.54 9.56 1.24
N GLN A 131 -20.22 8.41 1.31
CA GLN A 131 -19.73 7.27 2.08
C GLN A 131 -18.50 6.63 1.43
N LEU A 132 -18.48 6.51 0.11
CA LEU A 132 -17.32 6.01 -0.63
C LEU A 132 -16.09 6.90 -0.41
N ARG A 133 -16.26 8.23 -0.40
CA ARG A 133 -15.16 9.16 -0.10
C ARG A 133 -14.60 8.92 1.30
N ARG A 134 -15.47 8.75 2.31
CA ARG A 134 -15.06 8.43 3.68
C ARG A 134 -14.30 7.12 3.77
N ASP A 135 -14.85 6.04 3.21
CA ASP A 135 -14.23 4.71 3.26
C ASP A 135 -12.90 4.68 2.52
N ALA A 136 -12.81 5.35 1.37
CA ALA A 136 -11.57 5.48 0.60
C ALA A 136 -10.48 6.21 1.41
N TRP A 137 -10.84 7.28 2.13
CA TRP A 137 -9.88 8.00 2.97
C TRP A 137 -9.37 7.14 4.12
N ALA A 138 -10.28 6.46 4.83
CA ALA A 138 -9.93 5.57 5.93
C ALA A 138 -9.01 4.44 5.44
N TYR A 139 -9.33 3.84 4.29
CA TYR A 139 -8.52 2.79 3.68
C TYR A 139 -7.10 3.27 3.35
N LEU A 140 -6.98 4.45 2.77
CA LEU A 140 -5.68 5.04 2.44
C LEU A 140 -4.90 5.46 3.69
N ALA A 141 -5.56 6.04 4.70
CA ALA A 141 -4.92 6.39 5.98
C ALA A 141 -4.33 5.14 6.65
N ASN A 142 -5.07 4.04 6.65
CA ASN A 142 -4.63 2.75 7.18
C ASN A 142 -3.42 2.18 6.44
N TYR A 143 -3.34 2.32 5.11
CA TYR A 143 -2.22 1.81 4.32
C TYR A 143 -0.99 2.73 4.33
N ILE A 144 -1.20 4.03 4.23
CA ILE A 144 -0.14 5.02 4.09
C ILE A 144 0.42 5.38 5.46
N GLY A 145 -0.44 5.72 6.41
CA GLY A 145 -0.03 6.19 7.73
C GLY A 145 0.65 5.13 8.59
N THR A 146 0.38 3.85 8.34
CA THR A 146 1.10 2.73 8.98
C THR A 146 2.37 2.32 8.20
N GLY A 147 2.65 2.95 7.06
CA GLY A 147 3.81 2.65 6.21
C GLY A 147 3.69 1.38 5.36
N VAL A 148 2.53 0.70 5.37
CA VAL A 148 2.30 -0.53 4.58
C VAL A 148 2.48 -0.29 3.08
N ALA A 149 2.10 0.90 2.57
CA ALA A 149 2.30 1.30 1.18
C ALA A 149 3.75 1.74 0.85
N GLY A 150 4.62 1.88 1.86
CA GLY A 150 5.98 2.37 1.70
C GLY A 150 6.12 3.87 1.96
N TRP A 151 7.33 4.29 2.35
CA TRP A 151 7.66 5.66 2.78
C TRP A 151 7.60 6.69 1.64
N GLY A 152 7.70 6.25 0.38
CA GLY A 152 7.65 7.13 -0.80
C GLY A 152 6.25 7.63 -1.16
N ILE A 153 5.22 7.12 -0.47
CA ILE A 153 3.81 7.26 -0.83
C ILE A 153 3.15 8.26 0.10
N TRP A 154 2.36 9.17 -0.45
CA TRP A 154 1.51 10.07 0.34
C TRP A 154 0.31 10.55 -0.46
N CYS A 155 -0.74 10.98 0.23
CA CYS A 155 -1.97 11.46 -0.39
C CYS A 155 -2.26 12.91 -0.03
N LYS A 156 -2.96 13.60 -0.92
CA LYS A 156 -3.59 14.90 -0.69
C LYS A 156 -4.95 14.93 -1.36
N ARG A 157 -5.92 15.55 -0.69
CA ARG A 157 -7.25 15.85 -1.26
C ARG A 157 -7.59 17.32 -1.03
N ASP A 158 -8.59 17.82 -1.75
CA ASP A 158 -9.26 19.07 -1.39
C ASP A 158 -10.23 18.88 -0.21
N PRO A 159 -10.66 19.98 0.46
CA PRO A 159 -11.59 19.91 1.57
C PRO A 159 -12.90 19.20 1.22
N GLU A 160 -13.44 19.45 0.02
CA GLU A 160 -14.68 18.88 -0.50
C GLU A 160 -14.50 17.47 -1.08
N PHE A 161 -13.26 16.99 -1.16
CA PHE A 161 -12.89 15.69 -1.71
C PHE A 161 -13.45 15.48 -3.13
N GLN A 162 -13.35 16.51 -3.97
CA GLN A 162 -13.63 16.44 -5.40
C GLN A 162 -12.46 15.82 -6.16
N TRP A 163 -11.24 15.89 -5.61
CA TRP A 163 -10.09 15.21 -6.20
C TRP A 163 -9.20 14.57 -5.13
N LEU A 164 -8.48 13.55 -5.56
CA LEU A 164 -7.46 12.88 -4.77
C LEU A 164 -6.17 12.76 -5.58
N ARG A 165 -5.07 13.20 -4.97
CA ARG A 165 -3.72 12.97 -5.47
C ARG A 165 -3.00 11.96 -4.60
N THR A 166 -2.47 10.91 -5.22
CA THR A 166 -1.62 9.93 -4.53
C THR A 166 -0.25 9.95 -5.16
N TYR A 167 0.69 10.56 -4.46
CA TYR A 167 2.06 10.73 -4.89
C TYR A 167 2.86 9.45 -4.65
N CYS A 168 3.66 9.07 -5.63
CA CYS A 168 4.50 7.88 -5.57
C CYS A 168 5.70 8.00 -6.52
N PHE A 169 6.53 6.95 -6.54
CA PHE A 169 7.60 6.79 -7.53
C PHE A 169 7.08 6.05 -8.77
N GLY A 170 7.69 6.29 -9.93
CA GLY A 170 7.32 5.63 -11.19
C GLY A 170 7.36 4.10 -11.10
N GLY A 171 8.35 3.53 -10.42
CA GLY A 171 8.51 2.08 -10.26
C GLY A 171 7.37 1.39 -9.50
N VAL A 172 6.56 2.14 -8.73
CA VAL A 172 5.40 1.62 -7.99
C VAL A 172 4.08 2.13 -8.53
N ALA A 173 4.05 2.89 -9.63
CA ALA A 173 2.82 3.52 -10.14
C ALA A 173 1.68 2.50 -10.35
N ALA A 174 1.97 1.35 -10.95
CA ALA A 174 0.99 0.28 -11.17
C ALA A 174 0.51 -0.36 -9.85
N HIS A 175 1.41 -0.53 -8.86
CA HIS A 175 1.05 -1.05 -7.54
C HIS A 175 0.10 -0.10 -6.79
N ILE A 176 0.38 1.20 -6.87
CA ILE A 176 -0.45 2.23 -6.24
C ILE A 176 -1.80 2.37 -6.96
N TYR A 177 -1.85 2.19 -8.27
CA TYR A 177 -3.13 2.11 -8.98
C TYR A 177 -4.01 0.97 -8.41
N LEU A 178 -3.45 -0.20 -8.15
CA LEU A 178 -4.20 -1.31 -7.53
C LEU A 178 -4.69 -0.99 -6.12
N LEU A 179 -3.90 -0.25 -5.34
CA LEU A 179 -4.32 0.22 -4.02
C LEU A 179 -5.52 1.16 -4.13
N LEU A 180 -5.48 2.11 -5.07
CA LEU A 180 -6.56 3.06 -5.35
C LEU A 180 -7.80 2.37 -5.93
N TYR A 181 -7.61 1.32 -6.72
CA TYR A 181 -8.67 0.45 -7.21
C TYR A 181 -9.46 -0.19 -6.07
N LEU A 182 -8.77 -0.65 -5.01
CA LEU A 182 -9.44 -1.17 -3.82
C LEU A 182 -10.06 -0.07 -2.96
N ALA A 183 -9.31 1.00 -2.69
CA ALA A 183 -9.78 2.12 -1.86
C ALA A 183 -11.07 2.75 -2.42
N SER A 184 -11.16 2.88 -3.75
CA SER A 184 -12.34 3.40 -4.44
C SER A 184 -13.47 2.39 -4.64
N GLN A 185 -13.37 1.19 -4.07
CA GLN A 185 -14.32 0.09 -4.30
C GLN A 185 -14.58 -0.14 -5.80
N ARG A 186 -13.51 0.00 -6.62
CA ARG A 186 -13.50 -0.07 -8.10
C ARG A 186 -14.17 1.08 -8.84
N THR A 187 -14.67 2.10 -8.15
CA THR A 187 -15.29 3.27 -8.77
C THR A 187 -14.32 4.00 -9.70
N ILE A 188 -13.00 3.92 -9.44
CA ILE A 188 -11.95 4.43 -10.33
C ILE A 188 -12.03 3.90 -11.77
N LEU A 189 -12.65 2.72 -11.98
CA LEU A 189 -12.86 2.18 -13.32
C LEU A 189 -13.86 3.02 -14.15
N TYR A 190 -14.74 3.78 -13.51
CA TYR A 190 -15.81 4.54 -14.16
C TYR A 190 -15.54 6.04 -14.17
N THR A 191 -14.66 6.55 -13.29
CA THR A 191 -14.22 7.94 -13.30
C THR A 191 -12.94 8.14 -14.11
N GLY A 192 -12.19 7.07 -14.38
CA GLY A 192 -10.85 7.17 -14.94
C GLY A 192 -9.85 7.72 -13.93
N SER A 193 -8.58 7.78 -14.35
CA SER A 193 -7.49 8.39 -13.57
C SER A 193 -6.27 8.61 -14.45
N THR A 194 -5.41 9.56 -14.08
CA THR A 194 -4.15 9.83 -14.78
C THR A 194 -2.98 9.78 -13.82
N TRP A 195 -1.83 9.28 -14.27
CA TRP A 195 -0.57 9.44 -13.56
C TRP A 195 0.21 10.59 -14.20
N VAL A 196 0.51 11.59 -13.39
CA VAL A 196 1.11 12.87 -13.76
C VAL A 196 2.53 12.93 -13.20
N ASP A 197 3.53 13.20 -14.04
CA ASP A 197 4.92 13.31 -13.62
C ASP A 197 5.25 14.65 -12.92
N GLY A 198 6.52 14.83 -12.53
CA GLY A 198 7.00 16.05 -11.89
C GLY A 198 6.88 17.31 -12.74
N ASP A 199 6.83 17.16 -14.07
CA ASP A 199 6.70 18.26 -15.03
C ASP A 199 5.23 18.54 -15.38
N ARG A 200 4.29 17.92 -14.65
CA ARG A 200 2.84 18.02 -14.83
C ARG A 200 2.34 17.44 -16.15
N ILE A 201 3.09 16.53 -16.74
CA ILE A 201 2.67 15.81 -17.94
C ILE A 201 1.90 14.56 -17.52
N GLU A 202 0.70 14.39 -18.07
CA GLU A 202 -0.04 13.13 -17.97
C GLU A 202 0.68 12.06 -18.80
N VAL A 203 1.33 11.12 -18.11
CA VAL A 203 2.13 10.05 -18.76
C VAL A 203 1.32 8.79 -18.93
N ILE A 204 0.46 8.45 -17.97
CA ILE A 204 -0.42 7.27 -18.02
C ILE A 204 -1.86 7.72 -17.87
N THR A 205 -2.74 7.22 -18.74
CA THR A 205 -4.18 7.45 -18.67
C THR A 205 -4.91 6.13 -18.55
N MET A 206 -5.69 5.98 -17.49
CA MET A 206 -6.59 4.86 -17.26
C MET A 206 -7.99 5.24 -17.74
N GLY A 207 -8.48 4.55 -18.77
CA GLY A 207 -9.78 4.85 -19.35
C GLY A 207 -10.94 4.57 -18.40
N ALA A 208 -11.94 5.45 -18.40
CA ALA A 208 -13.24 5.19 -17.79
C ALA A 208 -14.02 4.15 -18.62
N ARG A 209 -14.74 3.28 -17.95
CA ARG A 209 -15.70 2.34 -18.53
C ARG A 209 -17.10 2.94 -18.48
N ASP A 210 -17.93 2.55 -19.43
CA ASP A 210 -19.35 2.91 -19.39
C ASP A 210 -20.02 2.22 -18.20
N LYS A 211 -20.92 2.94 -17.52
CA LYS A 211 -21.80 2.35 -16.50
C LYS A 211 -22.85 1.52 -17.25
N GLN A 212 -22.75 0.19 -17.17
CA GLN A 212 -23.82 -0.72 -17.58
C GLN A 212 -24.99 -0.67 -16.59
#